data_AF-A0A7V2RFA6-F1
#
_entry.id   AF-A0A7V2RFA6-F1
#
_cell.length_a   1.000
_cell.length_b   1.000
_cell.length_c   1.000
_cell.angle_alpha   90.00
_cell.angle_beta   90.00
_cell.angle_gamma   90.00
#
_symmetry.space_group_name_H-M   'P 1'
#
loop_
_entity.id
_entity.type
_entity.pdbx_description
1 polymer ?
#
loop_
_entity_poly.entity_id
_entity_poly.type
_entity_poly.pdbx_seq_one_letter_code
_entity_poly.pdbx_strand_id
1 'polypeptide(L)' 'MVYMKTPANQVSSALNAYYEGMPIKPIRRHLLQEHGNAPSIATIYEWIQKFTQYATDSIKGYSPKNIGDT' A
#
# COMPACT_ATOMS: atom_id res chain seq x y z
N MET A 1 -6.45 12.01 -12.24
CA MET A 1 -5.98 10.73 -11.64
C MET A 1 -4.70 10.33 -12.34
N VAL A 2 -3.60 10.18 -11.61
CA VAL A 2 -2.34 9.66 -12.19
C VAL A 2 -2.52 8.15 -12.42
N TYR A 3 -2.60 7.75 -13.69
CA TYR A 3 -2.67 6.35 -14.09
C TYR A 3 -1.31 5.70 -13.83
N MET A 4 -1.25 4.77 -12.87
CA MET A 4 -0.03 4.01 -12.61
C MET A 4 0.14 2.95 -13.70
N LYS A 5 1.31 2.94 -14.33
CA LYS A 5 1.70 1.87 -15.28
C LYS A 5 2.09 0.57 -14.59
N THR A 6 2.28 0.59 -13.27
CA THR A 6 2.66 -0.58 -12.47
C THR A 6 1.47 -1.51 -12.27
N PRO A 7 1.63 -2.83 -12.51
CA PRO A 7 0.62 -3.83 -12.18
C PRO A 7 0.18 -3.78 -10.72
N ALA A 8 -1.12 -3.96 -10.47
CA ALA A 8 -1.70 -3.85 -9.12
C ALA A 8 -1.16 -4.91 -8.14
N ASN A 9 -0.88 -6.13 -8.63
CA ASN A 9 -0.30 -7.21 -7.84
C ASN A 9 1.07 -6.85 -7.25
N GLN A 10 1.91 -6.15 -8.01
CA GLN A 10 3.22 -5.69 -7.54
C GLN A 10 3.08 -4.66 -6.41
N VAL A 11 2.09 -3.77 -6.54
CA VAL A 11 1.77 -2.76 -5.51
C VAL A 11 1.25 -3.45 -4.25
N SER A 12 0.36 -4.44 -4.37
CA SER A 12 -0.18 -5.17 -3.22
C SER A 12 0.89 -5.97 -2.49
N SER A 13 1.83 -6.63 -3.18
CA SER A 13 2.94 -7.33 -2.53
C SER A 13 3.81 -6.38 -1.71
N ALA A 14 4.04 -5.16 -2.21
CA ALA A 14 4.79 -4.14 -1.47
C ALA A 14 4.05 -3.66 -0.21
N LEU A 15 2.73 -3.46 -0.29
CA LEU A 15 1.88 -3.08 0.85
C LEU A 15 1.83 -4.19 1.90
N ASN A 16 1.63 -5.44 1.48
CA ASN A 16 1.59 -6.59 2.39
C ASN A 16 2.89 -6.70 3.20
N ALA A 17 4.02 -6.71 2.51
CA ALA A 17 5.33 -6.81 3.17
C ALA A 17 5.61 -5.62 4.11
N TYR A 18 5.17 -4.41 3.75
CA TYR A 18 5.30 -3.24 4.62
C TYR A 18 4.46 -3.38 5.91
N TYR A 19 3.20 -3.80 5.79
CA TYR A 19 2.33 -4.00 6.96
C TYR A 19 2.71 -5.23 7.80
N GLU A 20 3.42 -6.21 7.23
CA GLU A 20 4.08 -7.29 7.96
C GLU A 20 5.36 -6.83 8.69
N GLY A 21 5.75 -5.56 8.57
CA GLY A 21 6.90 -4.97 9.26
C GLY A 21 8.23 -5.12 8.53
N MET A 22 8.22 -5.52 7.26
CA MET A 22 9.45 -5.67 6.48
C MET A 22 10.08 -4.29 6.17
N PRO A 23 11.40 -4.12 6.36
CA PRO A 23 12.08 -2.89 5.94
C PRO A 23 12.07 -2.72 4.41
N ILE A 24 12.05 -1.47 3.92
CA ILE A 24 11.88 -1.16 2.48
C ILE A 24 12.96 -1.76 1.58
N LYS A 25 14.22 -1.83 2.04
CA LYS A 25 15.32 -2.41 1.25
C LYS A 25 15.08 -3.91 0.95
N PRO A 26 14.76 -4.75 1.94
CA PRO A 26 14.23 -6.10 1.73
C PRO A 26 13.00 -6.17 0.83
N ILE A 27 11.99 -5.30 1.01
CA ILE A 27 10.79 -5.28 0.15
C ILE A 27 11.17 -5.11 -1.31
N ARG A 28 12.08 -4.18 -1.62
CA ARG A 28 12.56 -3.98 -3.00
C ARG A 28 13.21 -5.24 -3.58
N ARG A 29 13.97 -5.98 -2.78
CA ARG A 29 14.58 -7.26 -3.21
C ARG A 29 13.51 -8.34 -3.43
N HIS A 30 12.51 -8.40 -2.55
CA HIS A 30 11.39 -9.32 -2.68
C HIS A 30 10.61 -9.06 -3.98
N LEU A 31 10.30 -7.79 -4.28
CA LEU A 31 9.62 -7.41 -5.53
C LEU A 31 10.43 -7.76 -6.79
N LEU A 32 11.76 -7.64 -6.73
CA LEU A 32 12.62 -8.08 -7.82
C LEU A 32 12.54 -9.59 -8.04
N GLN A 33 12.48 -10.38 -6.97
CA GLN A 33 12.40 -11.83 -7.03
C GLN A 33 11.03 -12.30 -7.53
N GLU A 34 9.95 -11.69 -7.05
CA GLU A 34 8.58 -12.10 -7.35
C GLU A 34 8.10 -11.59 -8.72
N HIS A 35 8.41 -10.34 -9.07
CA HIS A 35 7.86 -9.66 -10.26
C HIS A 35 8.91 -9.33 -11.32
N GLY A 36 10.19 -9.67 -11.10
CA GLY A 36 11.28 -9.31 -12.01
C GLY A 36 11.55 -7.81 -12.11
N ASN A 37 11.00 -7.01 -11.19
CA ASN A 37 11.07 -5.55 -11.21
C ASN A 37 11.55 -5.01 -9.86
N ALA A 38 12.53 -4.11 -9.88
CA ALA A 38 13.09 -3.48 -8.69
C ALA A 38 12.77 -1.98 -8.65
N PRO A 39 11.55 -1.58 -8.23
CA PRO A 39 11.20 -0.17 -8.08
C PRO A 39 12.20 0.59 -7.21
N SER A 40 12.26 1.90 -7.40
CA SER A 40 13.05 2.74 -6.49
C SER A 40 12.47 2.71 -5.08
N ILE A 41 13.29 2.97 -4.07
CA ILE A 41 12.84 3.08 -2.67
C ILE A 41 11.76 4.16 -2.53
N ALA A 42 11.95 5.31 -3.20
CA ALA A 42 10.98 6.41 -3.20
C ALA A 42 9.63 5.96 -3.78
N THR A 43 9.66 5.23 -4.90
CA THR A 43 8.45 4.68 -5.53
C THR A 43 7.68 3.74 -4.59
N ILE A 44 8.38 2.89 -3.83
CA ILE A 44 7.73 2.02 -2.83
C ILE A 44 7.07 2.84 -1.73
N TYR A 45 7.73 3.90 -1.23
CA TYR A 45 7.14 4.80 -0.25
C TYR A 45 5.90 5.54 -0.79
N GLU A 46 5.94 6.01 -2.04
CA GLU A 46 4.80 6.65 -2.69
C GLU A 46 3.59 5.71 -2.75
N TRP A 47 3.80 4.42 -3.02
CA TRP A 47 2.72 3.43 -3.03
C TRP A 47 2.12 3.27 -1.63
N ILE A 48 2.98 3.06 -0.62
CA ILE A 48 2.55 2.92 0.77
C ILE A 48 1.75 4.14 1.21
N GLN A 49 2.29 5.34 0.99
CA GLN A 49 1.64 6.60 1.37
C GLN A 49 0.30 6.77 0.66
N LYS A 50 0.26 6.62 -0.67
CA LYS A 50 -0.94 6.82 -1.48
C LYS A 50 -2.08 5.90 -1.06
N PHE A 51 -1.80 4.61 -0.88
CA PHE A 51 -2.85 3.64 -0.57
C PHE A 51 -3.25 3.64 0.90
N THR A 52 -2.32 3.96 1.82
CA THR A 52 -2.67 4.23 3.23
C THR A 52 -3.57 5.46 3.35
N GLN A 53 -3.24 6.53 2.63
CA GLN A 53 -4.05 7.74 2.61
C GLN A 53 -5.44 7.47 2.04
N TYR A 54 -5.51 6.76 0.91
CA TYR A 54 -6.77 6.35 0.31
C TYR A 54 -7.65 5.53 1.28
N ALA A 55 -7.08 4.56 1.98
CA ALA A 55 -7.79 3.76 2.97
C ALA A 55 -8.26 4.61 4.17
N THR A 56 -7.44 5.56 4.61
CA THR A 56 -7.81 6.48 5.69
C THR A 56 -8.94 7.40 5.25
N ASP A 57 -8.89 7.93 4.03
CA ASP A 57 -9.91 8.83 3.51
C ASP A 57 -11.24 8.11 3.23
N SER A 58 -11.20 6.84 2.81
CA SER A 58 -12.42 6.06 2.58
C SER A 58 -13.19 5.77 3.86
N ILE A 59 -12.50 5.68 5.02
CA ILE A 59 -13.14 5.45 6.32
C ILE A 59 -13.52 6.73 7.06
N LYS A 60 -12.98 7.90 6.70
CA LYS A 60 -13.29 9.17 7.37
C LYS A 60 -14.78 9.55 7.31
N GLY A 61 -15.46 9.16 6.24
CA GLY A 61 -16.92 9.33 6.11
C GLY A 61 -17.75 8.25 6.80
N TYR A 62 -17.09 7.24 7.38
CA TYR A 62 -17.75 6.10 8.02
C TYR A 62 -18.00 6.43 9.50
N SER A 63 -19.08 7.16 9.77
CA SER A 63 -19.64 7.19 11.12
C SER A 63 -20.31 5.84 11.39
N PRO A 64 -20.04 5.15 12.52
CA PRO A 64 -20.79 3.96 12.87
C PRO A 64 -22.27 4.32 12.93
N LYS A 65 -23.07 3.79 11.99
CA LYS A 65 -24.52 3.79 12.10
C LYS A 65 -24.85 2.88 13.29
N ASN A 66 -25.41 3.47 14.34
CA ASN A 66 -25.81 2.85 15.60
C ASN A 66 -24.72 2.80 16.69
N ILE A 67 -24.30 3.97 17.17
CA ILE A 67 -23.97 4.14 18.59
C ILE A 67 -25.32 4.38 19.31
N GLY A 68 -26.19 3.39 19.25
CA GLY A 68 -27.53 3.43 19.83
C GLY A 68 -27.52 2.68 21.15
N ASP A 69 -27.55 3.44 22.23
CA ASP A 69 -27.80 3.12 23.64
C ASP A 69 -28.11 1.64 23.95
N THR A 70 -27.16 0.97 24.60
CA THR A 70 -27.45 -0.20 25.45
C THR A 70 -27.33 0.19 26.90
#